data_AF-A0A1V5X0R9-F1
#
_entry.id   AF-A0A1V5X0R9-F1
#
_cell.length_a   1.000
_cell.length_b   1.000
_cell.length_c   1.000
_cell.angle_alpha   90.00
_cell.angle_beta   90.00
_cell.angle_gamma   90.00
#
_symmetry.space_group_name_H-M   'P 1'
#
loop_
_entity.id
_entity.type
_entity.pdbx_description
1 polymer ?
#
loop_
_entity_poly.entity_id
_entity_poly.type
_entity_poly.pdbx_seq_one_letter_code
_entity_poly.pdbx_strand_id
1 'polypeptide(L)'
;MKSSAFTLIELLVVIAIIGILSSFVFVSMNSAQDIAYDARKKADVNQLSKAVGIYMNSNPDDLLMIDKNGCSIGGSCASNELFGEAASLRGPKGDYYTYISDNGMRFIISTVLSSGEEYYFDSASGRYMTAVPFTCGEDVVFQYKGEMVIYGTVLSQAGKCWMDRNIGASRVGVSYDDVDAYGDLFQWGRADDGHQDRNSGVINTLADSHLPGHDDFIYSNTFRWMNVQRIDLWQGVSGINNPCPFGWRVPTKNEWESEMAIGGWTNKSTVFNSPLKIVSGGRRLASTGALDQLGYAGCYWSSTPQSESFFWYFWSNGGSSMYTNSSGGGNAIRCIKD
;
A
#
# COMPACT_ATOMS: atom_id res chain seq x y z
N MET A 1 51.94 -4.26 66.38
CA MET A 1 50.99 -3.92 65.29
C MET A 1 49.70 -4.69 65.57
N LYS A 2 48.61 -4.01 65.93
CA LYS A 2 47.29 -4.65 66.13
C LYS A 2 46.69 -4.90 64.74
N SER A 3 46.65 -6.15 64.31
CA SER A 3 45.89 -6.57 63.13
C SER A 3 44.40 -6.60 63.49
N SER A 4 43.64 -5.63 63.00
CA SER A 4 42.18 -5.63 63.08
C SER A 4 41.65 -6.83 62.28
N ALA A 5 41.13 -7.84 62.97
CA ALA A 5 40.50 -8.99 62.32
C ALA A 5 39.06 -8.61 61.93
N PHE A 6 38.73 -8.77 60.64
CA PHE A 6 37.37 -8.56 60.12
C PHE A 6 36.42 -9.62 60.67
N THR A 7 35.24 -9.23 61.11
CA THR A 7 34.24 -10.19 61.58
C THR A 7 33.46 -10.81 60.43
N LEU A 8 33.03 -12.06 60.60
CA LEU A 8 32.29 -12.81 59.58
C LEU A 8 30.94 -12.14 59.25
N ILE A 9 30.34 -11.44 60.23
CA ILE A 9 29.10 -10.69 60.04
C ILE A 9 29.28 -9.43 59.20
N GLU A 10 30.40 -8.71 59.33
CA GLU A 10 30.70 -7.54 58.50
C GLU A 10 30.85 -7.95 57.03
N LEU A 11 31.53 -9.06 56.75
CA LEU A 11 31.65 -9.57 55.38
C LEU A 11 30.29 -9.99 54.81
N LEU A 12 29.44 -10.62 55.62
CA LEU A 12 28.11 -11.09 55.21
C LEU A 12 27.17 -9.92 54.88
N VAL A 13 27.21 -8.85 55.67
CA VAL A 13 26.41 -7.64 55.39
C VAL A 13 26.85 -6.97 54.09
N VAL A 14 28.16 -6.91 53.82
CA VAL A 14 28.68 -6.31 52.57
C VAL A 14 28.23 -7.07 51.34
N ILE A 15 28.33 -8.40 51.33
CA ILE A 15 27.87 -9.20 50.18
C ILE A 15 26.35 -9.11 50.01
N ALA A 16 25.57 -9.01 51.09
CA ALA A 16 24.12 -8.83 51.03
C ALA A 16 23.75 -7.47 50.40
N ILE A 17 24.42 -6.39 50.80
CA ILE A 17 24.22 -5.05 50.24
C ILE A 17 24.61 -5.02 48.76
N ILE A 18 25.75 -5.61 48.39
CA ILE A 18 26.18 -5.70 46.98
C ILE A 18 25.17 -6.52 46.17
N GLY A 19 24.62 -7.61 46.71
CA GLY A 19 23.59 -8.42 46.04
C GLY A 19 22.32 -7.63 45.74
N ILE A 20 21.83 -6.85 46.73
CA ILE A 20 20.64 -6.02 46.55
C ILE A 20 20.91 -4.89 45.55
N LEU A 21 22.02 -4.16 45.71
CA LEU A 21 22.36 -3.03 44.84
C LEU A 21 22.60 -3.48 43.39
N SER A 22 23.29 -4.60 43.18
CA SER A 22 23.57 -5.12 41.84
C SER A 22 22.28 -5.49 41.11
N SER A 23 21.31 -6.13 41.78
CA SER A 23 20.04 -6.53 41.17
C SER A 23 19.25 -5.35 40.58
N PHE A 24 19.23 -4.20 41.26
CA PHE A 24 18.53 -3.00 40.80
C PHE A 24 19.24 -2.36 39.59
N VAL A 25 20.57 -2.32 39.61
CA VAL A 25 21.38 -1.76 38.52
C VAL A 25 21.16 -2.53 37.22
N PHE A 26 21.10 -3.88 37.27
CA PHE A 26 20.92 -4.71 36.07
C PHE A 26 19.61 -4.44 35.32
N VAL A 27 18.49 -4.24 36.02
CA VAL A 27 17.19 -3.97 35.38
C VAL A 27 17.20 -2.62 34.65
N SER A 28 17.83 -1.60 35.25
CA SER A 28 17.96 -0.28 34.62
C SER A 28 18.91 -0.27 33.42
N MET A 29 19.94 -1.11 33.44
CA MET A 29 21.00 -1.13 32.43
C MET A 29 20.57 -1.81 31.14
N ASN A 30 19.71 -2.84 31.21
CA ASN A 30 19.19 -3.51 30.01
C ASN A 30 18.31 -2.57 29.16
N SER A 31 17.43 -1.79 29.79
CA SER A 31 16.60 -0.80 29.09
C SER A 31 17.43 0.32 28.45
N ALA A 32 18.46 0.80 29.17
CA ALA A 32 19.36 1.84 28.64
C ALA A 32 20.19 1.34 27.43
N GLN A 33 20.60 0.06 27.46
CA GLN A 33 21.31 -0.57 26.33
C GLN A 33 20.41 -0.68 25.10
N ASP A 34 19.15 -1.10 25.24
CA ASP A 34 18.22 -1.19 24.13
C ASP A 34 17.95 0.18 23.48
N ILE A 35 17.78 1.24 24.27
CA ILE A 35 17.65 2.61 23.77
C ILE A 35 18.90 3.05 22.98
N ALA A 36 20.09 2.75 23.51
CA ALA A 36 21.34 3.07 22.83
C ALA A 36 21.51 2.29 21.52
N TYR A 37 21.08 1.02 21.50
CA TYR A 37 21.09 0.19 20.31
C TYR A 37 20.14 0.69 19.24
N ASP A 38 18.92 1.07 19.63
CA ASP A 38 17.93 1.63 18.70
C ASP A 38 18.38 2.98 18.12
N ALA A 39 18.99 3.84 18.95
CA ALA A 39 19.56 5.10 18.47
C ALA A 39 20.66 4.86 17.41
N ARG A 40 21.52 3.87 17.63
CA ARG A 40 22.54 3.47 16.65
C ARG A 40 21.93 2.89 15.38
N LYS A 41 20.96 1.98 15.50
CA LYS A 41 20.23 1.42 14.34
C LYS A 41 19.62 2.51 13.46
N LYS A 42 18.98 3.52 14.07
CA LYS A 42 18.41 4.67 13.35
C LYS A 42 19.48 5.52 12.64
N ALA A 43 20.62 5.73 13.29
CA ALA A 43 21.75 6.45 12.69
C ALA A 43 22.35 5.69 11.50
N ASP A 44 22.48 4.37 11.59
CA ASP A 44 23.00 3.52 10.52
C ASP A 44 22.04 3.51 9.31
N VAL A 45 20.73 3.40 9.52
CA VAL A 45 19.71 3.52 8.44
C VAL A 45 19.82 4.87 7.72
N ASN A 46 20.05 5.96 8.46
CA ASN A 46 20.29 7.28 7.88
C ASN A 46 21.56 7.30 7.02
N GLN A 47 22.68 6.75 7.51
CA GLN A 47 23.93 6.66 6.74
C GLN A 47 23.76 5.83 5.47
N LEU A 48 23.11 4.67 5.57
CA LEU A 48 22.83 3.79 4.43
C LEU A 48 21.94 4.47 3.38
N SER A 49 20.87 5.16 3.82
CA SER A 49 19.98 5.90 2.90
C SER A 49 20.70 7.00 2.14
N LYS A 50 21.64 7.70 2.79
CA LYS A 50 22.48 8.72 2.14
C LYS A 50 23.46 8.10 1.17
N ALA A 51 24.05 6.95 1.49
CA ALA A 51 24.96 6.26 0.58
C ALA A 51 24.25 5.91 -0.76
N VAL A 52 23.05 5.34 -0.68
CA VAL A 52 22.23 5.07 -1.86
C VAL A 52 21.84 6.37 -2.59
N GLY A 53 21.46 7.42 -1.86
CA GLY A 53 21.15 8.72 -2.47
C GLY A 53 22.35 9.35 -3.20
N ILE A 54 23.57 9.20 -2.67
CA ILE A 54 24.80 9.64 -3.35
C ILE A 54 25.03 8.82 -4.62
N TYR A 55 24.82 7.51 -4.57
CA TYR A 55 24.94 6.64 -5.73
C TYR A 55 23.96 7.06 -6.85
N MET A 56 22.69 7.28 -6.52
CA MET A 56 21.67 7.74 -7.49
C MET A 56 22.02 9.11 -8.10
N ASN A 57 22.55 10.03 -7.30
CA ASN A 57 22.98 11.34 -7.81
C ASN A 57 24.22 11.25 -8.71
N SER A 58 25.09 10.28 -8.46
CA SER A 58 26.32 10.09 -9.25
C SER A 58 26.07 9.30 -10.54
N ASN A 59 25.00 8.48 -10.58
CA ASN A 59 24.61 7.64 -11.71
C ASN A 59 23.13 7.87 -12.04
N PRO A 60 22.75 9.03 -12.59
CA PRO A 60 21.35 9.42 -12.76
C PRO A 60 20.57 8.57 -13.78
N ASP A 61 21.27 7.90 -14.70
CA ASP A 61 20.66 7.05 -15.73
C ASP A 61 20.60 5.56 -15.31
N ASP A 62 21.21 5.20 -14.17
CA ASP A 62 21.27 3.82 -13.69
C ASP A 62 20.07 3.52 -12.78
N LEU A 63 19.45 2.35 -13.02
CA LEU A 63 18.47 1.80 -12.09
C LEU A 63 19.18 1.12 -10.91
N LEU A 64 18.63 1.30 -9.72
CA LEU A 64 19.07 0.57 -8.53
C LEU A 64 18.87 -0.93 -8.70
N MET A 65 19.67 -1.74 -7.99
CA MET A 65 19.46 -3.18 -7.94
C MET A 65 18.04 -3.48 -7.47
N ILE A 66 17.37 -4.42 -8.15
CA ILE A 66 16.00 -4.82 -7.83
C ILE A 66 16.07 -6.04 -6.92
N ASP A 67 15.50 -5.90 -5.72
CA ASP A 67 15.24 -7.01 -4.81
C ASP A 67 13.89 -6.76 -4.12
N LYS A 68 12.86 -7.46 -4.62
CA LYS A 68 11.47 -7.32 -4.17
C LYS A 68 11.19 -7.99 -2.83
N ASN A 69 11.99 -9.01 -2.50
CA ASN A 69 11.83 -9.78 -1.26
C ASN A 69 12.74 -9.27 -0.15
N GLY A 70 13.68 -8.38 -0.50
CA GLY A 70 14.63 -7.78 0.40
C GLY A 70 15.91 -8.59 0.50
N CYS A 71 17.03 -7.87 0.62
CA CYS A 71 18.34 -8.46 0.86
C CYS A 71 19.00 -7.83 2.09
N SER A 72 19.94 -8.57 2.68
CA SER A 72 20.76 -8.12 3.80
C SER A 72 21.96 -7.32 3.31
N ILE A 73 22.06 -6.05 3.71
CA ILE A 73 23.12 -5.13 3.29
C ILE A 73 24.48 -5.59 3.83
N GLY A 74 25.45 -5.81 2.94
CA GLY A 74 26.75 -6.41 3.27
C GLY A 74 26.70 -7.93 3.50
N GLY A 75 25.55 -8.56 3.25
CA GLY A 75 25.35 -10.00 3.25
C GLY A 75 24.91 -10.48 1.87
N SER A 76 23.61 -10.70 1.69
CA SER A 76 23.03 -11.26 0.46
C SER A 76 22.79 -10.25 -0.66
N CYS A 77 22.95 -8.94 -0.41
CA CYS A 77 22.81 -7.93 -1.44
C CYS A 77 23.96 -8.04 -2.47
N ALA A 78 23.63 -8.22 -3.75
CA ALA A 78 24.58 -8.55 -4.81
C ALA A 78 25.47 -7.38 -5.30
N SER A 79 25.24 -6.14 -4.86
CA SER A 79 26.04 -4.97 -5.29
C SER A 79 26.66 -4.21 -4.11
N ASN A 80 27.97 -4.38 -3.92
CA ASN A 80 28.73 -3.59 -2.94
C ASN A 80 28.87 -2.12 -3.37
N GLU A 81 28.75 -1.83 -4.67
CA GLU A 81 28.89 -0.47 -5.22
C GLU A 81 27.75 0.47 -4.78
N LEU A 82 26.56 -0.07 -4.54
CA LEU A 82 25.38 0.71 -4.16
C LEU A 82 25.53 1.38 -2.78
N PHE A 83 26.16 0.67 -1.82
CA PHE A 83 26.30 1.15 -0.45
C PHE A 83 27.73 1.62 -0.14
N GLY A 84 28.71 1.29 -0.99
CA GLY A 84 30.13 1.58 -0.74
C GLY A 84 30.59 1.08 0.63
N GLU A 85 31.35 1.90 1.35
CA GLU A 85 31.82 1.61 2.72
C GLU A 85 30.67 1.41 3.72
N ALA A 86 29.50 2.00 3.47
CA ALA A 86 28.34 1.84 4.35
C ALA A 86 27.81 0.39 4.34
N ALA A 87 28.16 -0.43 3.34
CA ALA A 87 27.85 -1.87 3.30
C ALA A 87 28.41 -2.64 4.51
N SER A 88 29.44 -2.11 5.17
CA SER A 88 30.07 -2.70 6.36
C SER A 88 29.26 -2.48 7.65
N LEU A 89 28.28 -1.58 7.65
CA LEU A 89 27.46 -1.28 8.83
C LEU A 89 26.69 -2.53 9.28
N ARG A 90 26.72 -2.77 10.59
CA ARG A 90 26.01 -3.86 11.25
C ARG A 90 25.34 -3.34 12.51
N GLY A 91 24.18 -3.91 12.80
CA GLY A 91 23.45 -3.63 14.03
C GLY A 91 24.28 -3.95 15.27
N PRO A 92 23.95 -3.38 16.44
CA PRO A 92 24.72 -3.57 17.67
C PRO A 92 24.83 -5.02 18.15
N LYS A 93 23.90 -5.89 17.74
CA LYS A 93 23.89 -7.33 18.02
C LYS A 93 24.45 -8.19 16.87
N GLY A 94 25.02 -7.56 15.83
CA GLY A 94 25.47 -8.21 14.61
C GLY A 94 24.39 -8.36 13.53
N ASP A 95 23.18 -7.84 13.77
CA ASP A 95 22.06 -7.90 12.83
C ASP A 95 22.39 -7.17 11.52
N TYR A 96 21.84 -7.67 10.41
CA TYR A 96 21.89 -7.00 9.12
C TYR A 96 20.77 -5.96 8.98
N TYR A 97 21.02 -4.94 8.17
CA TYR A 97 19.99 -4.02 7.67
C TYR A 97 19.40 -4.58 6.38
N THR A 98 18.13 -4.31 6.12
CA THR A 98 17.43 -4.81 4.93
C THR A 98 17.34 -3.71 3.87
N TYR A 99 17.56 -4.07 2.61
CA TYR A 99 17.29 -3.23 1.45
C TYR A 99 16.22 -3.88 0.58
N ILE A 100 15.26 -3.09 0.09
CA ILE A 100 14.23 -3.51 -0.87
C ILE A 100 14.16 -2.48 -1.98
N SER A 101 13.98 -2.94 -3.23
CA SER A 101 13.68 -2.10 -4.38
C SER A 101 12.88 -2.87 -5.41
N ASP A 102 11.73 -2.32 -5.81
CA ASP A 102 10.76 -3.02 -6.65
C ASP A 102 11.00 -2.84 -8.15
N ASN A 103 11.47 -1.65 -8.51
CA ASN A 103 11.54 -1.19 -9.90
C ASN A 103 12.85 -0.45 -10.22
N GLY A 104 13.80 -0.40 -9.28
CA GLY A 104 15.07 0.27 -9.46
C GLY A 104 15.03 1.80 -9.33
N MET A 105 13.85 2.41 -9.17
CA MET A 105 13.68 3.87 -9.03
C MET A 105 13.40 4.30 -7.59
N ARG A 106 12.89 3.38 -6.76
CA ARG A 106 12.61 3.57 -5.34
C ARG A 106 13.29 2.46 -4.55
N PHE A 107 13.92 2.83 -3.45
CA PHE A 107 14.42 1.92 -2.44
C PHE A 107 13.82 2.19 -1.05
N ILE A 108 13.81 1.13 -0.25
CA ILE A 108 13.53 1.15 1.19
C ILE A 108 14.72 0.52 1.90
N ILE A 109 15.17 1.13 3.01
CA ILE A 109 16.15 0.54 3.92
C ILE A 109 15.51 0.43 5.29
N SER A 110 15.55 -0.76 5.89
CA SER A 110 14.87 -1.03 7.15
C SER A 110 15.68 -1.84 8.16
N THR A 111 15.21 -1.82 9.40
CA THR A 111 15.74 -2.57 10.55
C THR A 111 14.64 -2.80 11.57
N VAL A 112 14.81 -3.78 12.46
CA VAL A 112 13.89 -4.00 13.60
C VAL A 112 14.50 -3.42 14.87
N LEU A 113 13.74 -2.58 15.58
CA LEU A 113 14.11 -1.99 16.86
C LEU A 113 13.94 -2.99 18.00
N SER A 114 14.50 -2.69 19.18
CA SER A 114 14.33 -3.53 20.37
C SER A 114 12.86 -3.66 20.82
N SER A 115 11.97 -2.75 20.39
CA SER A 115 10.51 -2.87 20.56
C SER A 115 9.87 -3.96 19.69
N GLY A 116 10.57 -4.47 18.68
CA GLY A 116 10.02 -5.36 17.64
C GLY A 116 9.39 -4.61 16.47
N GLU A 117 9.30 -3.28 16.52
CA GLU A 117 8.83 -2.46 15.40
C GLU A 117 9.90 -2.32 14.32
N GLU A 118 9.47 -2.29 13.07
CA GLU A 118 10.38 -1.98 11.96
C GLU A 118 10.58 -0.46 11.86
N TYR A 119 11.82 -0.02 11.65
CA TYR A 119 12.17 1.36 11.37
C TYR A 119 12.81 1.42 9.99
N TYR A 120 12.32 2.30 9.13
CA TYR A 120 12.75 2.36 7.74
C TYR A 120 12.85 3.77 7.19
N PHE A 121 13.66 3.90 6.14
CA PHE A 121 13.67 5.05 5.24
C PHE A 121 13.02 4.66 3.92
N ASP A 122 12.15 5.50 3.41
CA ASP A 122 11.53 5.36 2.10
C ASP A 122 11.91 6.52 1.18
N SER A 123 12.61 6.20 0.09
CA SER A 123 13.06 7.19 -0.90
C SER A 123 11.93 7.89 -1.65
N ALA A 124 10.73 7.31 -1.77
CA ALA A 124 9.60 7.96 -2.42
C ALA A 124 9.03 9.10 -1.57
N SER A 125 8.94 8.90 -0.25
CA SER A 125 8.46 9.92 0.68
C SER A 125 9.58 10.82 1.22
N GLY A 126 10.84 10.38 1.14
CA GLY A 126 12.01 11.07 1.69
C GLY A 126 12.02 11.11 3.23
N ARG A 127 11.28 10.20 3.89
CA ARG A 127 11.05 10.23 5.34
C ARG A 127 11.58 8.97 6.03
N TYR A 128 11.95 9.16 7.29
CA TYR A 128 12.20 8.06 8.23
C TYR A 128 10.93 7.78 9.03
N MET A 129 10.53 6.52 9.10
CA MET A 129 9.29 6.08 9.73
C MET A 129 9.56 4.85 10.59
N THR A 130 8.91 4.77 11.75
CA THR A 130 8.70 3.49 12.41
C THR A 130 7.43 2.90 11.79
N ALA A 131 7.50 1.71 11.21
CA ALA A 131 6.34 0.94 10.81
C ALA A 131 5.52 0.64 12.07
N VAL A 132 4.53 1.49 12.32
CA VAL A 132 3.35 1.06 13.06
C VAL A 132 2.69 0.04 12.13
N PRO A 133 2.31 -1.16 12.60
CA PRO A 133 1.47 -2.03 11.80
C PRO A 133 0.23 -1.22 11.45
N PHE A 134 0.08 -0.90 10.16
CA PHE A 134 -1.08 -0.16 9.68
C PHE A 134 -2.32 -0.84 10.25
N THR A 135 -3.10 -0.08 10.99
CA THR A 135 -4.35 -0.58 11.56
C THR A 135 -5.48 -0.02 10.72
N CYS A 136 -6.37 -0.91 10.29
CA CYS A 136 -7.53 -0.47 9.54
C CYS A 136 -8.37 0.50 10.37
N GLY A 137 -8.68 1.67 9.80
CA GLY A 137 -9.20 2.84 10.51
C GLY A 137 -8.25 4.04 10.46
N GLU A 138 -6.97 3.83 10.15
CA GLU A 138 -6.01 4.91 9.90
C GLU A 138 -6.18 5.49 8.48
N ASP A 139 -5.84 6.78 8.34
CA ASP A 139 -5.84 7.47 7.06
C ASP A 139 -4.63 7.08 6.20
N VAL A 140 -4.84 7.02 4.89
CA VAL A 140 -3.83 6.77 3.87
C VAL A 140 -3.64 8.02 3.03
N VAL A 141 -2.40 8.47 2.92
CA VAL A 141 -2.02 9.61 2.09
C VAL A 141 -1.33 9.10 0.82
N PHE A 142 -1.78 9.55 -0.35
CA PHE A 142 -1.21 9.15 -1.62
C PHE A 142 -1.41 10.19 -2.70
N GLN A 143 -0.67 10.07 -3.81
CA GLN A 143 -0.84 10.93 -4.97
C GLN A 143 -1.93 10.37 -5.87
N TYR A 144 -2.87 11.21 -6.27
CA TYR A 144 -3.92 10.89 -7.24
C TYR A 144 -4.10 12.08 -8.18
N LYS A 145 -4.03 11.84 -9.51
CA LYS A 145 -4.12 12.90 -10.52
C LYS A 145 -3.14 14.08 -10.28
N GLY A 146 -1.93 13.77 -9.82
CA GLY A 146 -0.90 14.76 -9.54
C GLY A 146 -0.97 15.42 -8.16
N GLU A 147 -2.07 15.28 -7.42
CA GLU A 147 -2.28 15.93 -6.12
C GLU A 147 -2.20 14.93 -4.95
N MET A 148 -1.79 15.41 -3.78
CA MET A 148 -1.80 14.59 -2.57
C MET A 148 -3.19 14.55 -1.95
N VAL A 149 -3.76 13.35 -1.81
CA VAL A 149 -5.09 13.10 -1.23
C VAL A 149 -4.98 12.27 0.04
N ILE A 150 -5.97 12.41 0.94
CA ILE A 150 -6.07 11.70 2.21
C ILE A 150 -7.39 10.93 2.24
N TYR A 151 -7.32 9.61 2.30
CA TYR A 151 -8.47 8.73 2.35
C TYR A 151 -8.48 7.98 3.68
N GLY A 152 -9.66 7.86 4.31
CA GLY A 152 -9.82 6.99 5.46
C GLY A 152 -9.85 5.52 5.04
N THR A 153 -9.81 4.63 6.04
CA THR A 153 -9.93 3.20 5.82
C THR A 153 -10.96 2.58 6.76
N VAL A 154 -11.56 1.47 6.35
CA VAL A 154 -12.68 0.84 7.05
C VAL A 154 -12.60 -0.67 6.94
N LEU A 155 -12.88 -1.35 8.07
CA LEU A 155 -13.04 -2.80 8.09
C LEU A 155 -14.40 -3.18 7.52
N SER A 156 -14.40 -4.11 6.58
CA SER A 156 -15.62 -4.73 6.09
C SER A 156 -16.17 -5.75 7.08
N GLN A 157 -17.39 -6.23 6.81
CA GLN A 157 -17.97 -7.34 7.57
C GLN A 157 -17.17 -8.65 7.41
N ALA A 158 -16.44 -8.81 6.30
CA ALA A 158 -15.52 -9.93 6.09
C ALA A 158 -14.16 -9.77 6.80
N GLY A 159 -13.96 -8.70 7.56
CA GLY A 159 -12.72 -8.44 8.30
C GLY A 159 -11.55 -8.00 7.41
N LYS A 160 -11.83 -7.56 6.18
CA LYS A 160 -10.83 -7.01 5.26
C LYS A 160 -10.79 -5.50 5.37
N CYS A 161 -9.62 -4.92 5.14
CA CYS A 161 -9.47 -3.46 5.18
C CYS A 161 -9.62 -2.85 3.79
N TRP A 162 -10.46 -1.84 3.69
CA TRP A 162 -10.82 -1.16 2.45
C TRP A 162 -10.64 0.34 2.60
N MET A 163 -10.45 1.03 1.48
CA MET A 163 -10.60 2.48 1.46
C MET A 163 -12.05 2.88 1.77
N ASP A 164 -12.22 3.98 2.50
CA ASP A 164 -13.55 4.46 2.93
C ASP A 164 -14.38 5.07 1.79
N ARG A 165 -13.76 5.42 0.66
CA ARG A 165 -14.41 5.93 -0.55
C ARG A 165 -13.80 5.39 -1.85
N ASN A 166 -14.51 5.58 -2.96
CA ASN A 166 -14.02 5.21 -4.29
C ASN A 166 -12.84 6.10 -4.66
N ILE A 167 -11.90 5.59 -5.47
CA ILE A 167 -10.87 6.45 -6.06
C ILE A 167 -11.54 7.58 -6.84
N GLY A 168 -11.12 8.82 -6.59
CA GLY A 168 -11.71 10.04 -7.15
C GLY A 168 -12.88 10.63 -6.36
N ALA A 169 -13.39 9.97 -5.32
CA ALA A 169 -14.48 10.50 -4.52
C ALA A 169 -13.97 11.55 -3.52
N SER A 170 -14.76 12.61 -3.29
CA SER A 170 -14.39 13.68 -2.35
C SER A 170 -14.71 13.32 -0.90
N ARG A 171 -15.69 12.44 -0.66
CA ARG A 171 -16.12 12.00 0.68
C ARG A 171 -16.70 10.59 0.71
N VAL A 172 -16.84 10.05 1.91
CA VAL A 172 -17.62 8.82 2.17
C VAL A 172 -19.09 9.09 1.86
N GLY A 173 -19.76 8.10 1.26
CA GLY A 173 -21.16 8.22 0.86
C GLY A 173 -22.12 8.37 2.03
N VAL A 174 -23.03 9.36 1.93
CA VAL A 174 -24.13 9.56 2.90
C VAL A 174 -25.47 9.02 2.41
N SER A 175 -25.59 8.74 1.11
CA SER A 175 -26.67 7.96 0.48
C SER A 175 -26.12 7.09 -0.65
N TYR A 176 -26.90 6.11 -1.13
CA TYR A 176 -26.46 5.26 -2.23
C TYR A 176 -26.28 6.02 -3.55
N ASP A 177 -26.94 7.17 -3.72
CA ASP A 177 -26.93 8.04 -4.90
C ASP A 177 -26.17 9.36 -4.65
N ASP A 178 -25.23 9.33 -3.71
CA ASP A 178 -24.43 10.48 -3.33
C ASP A 178 -23.37 10.82 -4.39
N VAL A 179 -23.62 11.88 -5.15
CA VAL A 179 -22.78 12.32 -6.28
C VAL A 179 -21.33 12.61 -5.89
N ASP A 180 -21.09 13.07 -4.66
CA ASP A 180 -19.74 13.40 -4.17
C ASP A 180 -18.93 12.15 -3.82
N ALA A 181 -19.60 11.01 -3.62
CA ALA A 181 -19.00 9.75 -3.22
C ALA A 181 -18.81 8.78 -4.41
N TYR A 182 -19.30 9.14 -5.59
CA TYR A 182 -19.27 8.28 -6.78
C TYR A 182 -17.86 7.87 -7.21
N GLY A 183 -16.88 8.78 -7.08
CA GLY A 183 -15.53 8.58 -7.57
C GLY A 183 -15.45 8.47 -9.09
N ASP A 184 -14.29 8.10 -9.61
CA ASP A 184 -13.98 8.10 -11.04
C ASP A 184 -14.25 6.74 -11.70
N LEU A 185 -14.27 6.70 -13.04
CA LEU A 185 -14.70 5.56 -13.84
C LEU A 185 -13.59 5.10 -14.79
N PHE A 186 -12.79 4.15 -14.32
CA PHE A 186 -11.59 3.66 -15.00
C PHE A 186 -11.93 2.67 -16.12
N GLN A 187 -11.12 2.66 -17.17
CA GLN A 187 -11.06 1.56 -18.13
C GLN A 187 -10.15 0.47 -17.59
N TRP A 188 -10.53 -0.79 -17.77
CA TRP A 188 -9.85 -1.89 -17.10
C TRP A 188 -8.37 -1.96 -17.53
N GLY A 189 -7.46 -1.94 -16.54
CA GLY A 189 -6.01 -1.99 -16.75
C GLY A 189 -5.35 -0.66 -17.10
N ARG A 190 -6.09 0.44 -17.21
CA ARG A 190 -5.54 1.76 -17.54
C ARG A 190 -5.12 2.52 -16.27
N ALA A 191 -4.03 3.27 -16.34
CA ALA A 191 -3.57 4.14 -15.24
C ALA A 191 -4.51 5.37 -15.09
N ASP A 192 -4.35 6.14 -14.02
CA ASP A 192 -5.11 7.35 -13.71
C ASP A 192 -4.69 8.57 -14.57
N ASP A 193 -4.57 8.38 -15.88
CA ASP A 193 -4.09 9.38 -16.85
C ASP A 193 -5.09 10.50 -17.19
N GLY A 194 -6.25 10.53 -16.53
CA GLY A 194 -7.30 11.56 -16.69
C GLY A 194 -8.56 11.03 -17.38
N HIS A 195 -8.48 9.89 -18.08
CA HIS A 195 -9.65 9.30 -18.76
C HIS A 195 -10.78 8.90 -17.82
N GLN A 196 -10.44 8.58 -16.58
CA GLN A 196 -11.37 8.15 -15.56
C GLN A 196 -12.32 9.26 -15.12
N ASP A 197 -11.96 10.51 -15.39
CA ASP A 197 -12.77 11.66 -15.04
C ASP A 197 -14.14 11.56 -15.71
N ARG A 198 -15.20 11.79 -14.93
CA ARG A 198 -16.58 11.65 -15.44
C ARG A 198 -16.89 12.61 -16.59
N ASN A 199 -16.15 13.70 -16.70
CA ASN A 199 -16.24 14.72 -17.73
C ASN A 199 -15.05 14.72 -18.71
N SER A 200 -14.22 13.67 -18.72
CA SER A 200 -13.15 13.50 -19.71
C SER A 200 -13.71 13.52 -21.13
N GLY A 201 -12.88 13.90 -22.10
CA GLY A 201 -13.21 13.79 -23.51
C GLY A 201 -13.41 12.34 -23.95
N VAL A 202 -13.78 12.17 -25.21
CA VAL A 202 -14.01 10.85 -25.81
C VAL A 202 -13.30 10.72 -27.13
N ILE A 203 -12.75 9.54 -27.37
CA ILE A 203 -12.14 9.18 -28.63
C ILE A 203 -12.58 7.78 -29.05
N ASN A 204 -12.76 7.57 -30.36
CA ASN A 204 -13.15 6.27 -30.94
C ASN A 204 -11.98 5.64 -31.70
N THR A 205 -10.78 5.74 -31.14
CA THR A 205 -9.57 5.17 -31.71
C THR A 205 -8.91 4.33 -30.63
N LEU A 206 -8.76 3.03 -30.91
CA LEU A 206 -8.16 2.08 -29.98
C LEU A 206 -6.68 2.42 -29.77
N ALA A 207 -6.22 2.27 -28.53
CA ALA A 207 -4.81 2.40 -28.20
C ALA A 207 -4.03 1.15 -28.63
N ASP A 208 -2.79 1.37 -29.08
CA ASP A 208 -1.84 0.30 -29.39
C ASP A 208 -1.05 -0.18 -28.17
N SER A 209 -1.12 0.55 -27.06
CA SER A 209 -0.42 0.24 -25.82
C SER A 209 -1.27 0.56 -24.58
N HIS A 210 -0.81 0.13 -23.40
CA HIS A 210 -1.45 0.46 -22.12
C HIS A 210 -1.20 1.91 -21.66
N LEU A 211 -0.53 2.71 -22.49
CA LEU A 211 -0.25 4.14 -22.33
C LEU A 211 -0.70 4.87 -23.61
N PRO A 212 -1.98 5.29 -23.70
CA PRO A 212 -2.51 5.91 -24.93
C PRO A 212 -1.88 7.25 -25.31
N GLY A 213 -1.23 7.93 -24.36
CA GLY A 213 -0.59 9.24 -24.59
C GLY A 213 -1.58 10.42 -24.60
N HIS A 214 -2.82 10.20 -24.20
CA HIS A 214 -3.86 11.20 -24.03
C HIS A 214 -4.77 10.80 -22.86
N ASP A 215 -5.59 11.73 -22.40
CA ASP A 215 -6.54 11.56 -21.28
C ASP A 215 -7.98 11.29 -21.75
N ASP A 216 -8.26 11.22 -23.06
CA ASP A 216 -9.60 10.84 -23.51
C ASP A 216 -9.98 9.41 -23.14
N PHE A 217 -11.25 9.20 -22.78
CA PHE A 217 -11.81 7.87 -22.64
C PHE A 217 -12.10 7.25 -24.00
N ILE A 218 -11.60 6.03 -24.20
CA ILE A 218 -11.65 5.35 -25.49
C ILE A 218 -12.90 4.47 -25.57
N TYR A 219 -13.85 4.80 -26.42
CA TYR A 219 -15.00 3.93 -26.71
C TYR A 219 -14.82 3.25 -28.07
N SER A 220 -15.48 2.12 -28.29
CA SER A 220 -15.40 1.42 -29.58
C SER A 220 -16.55 0.43 -29.79
N ASN A 221 -16.75 0.05 -31.06
CA ASN A 221 -17.71 -1.02 -31.42
C ASN A 221 -17.25 -2.41 -30.98
N THR A 222 -15.96 -2.60 -30.69
CA THR A 222 -15.42 -3.83 -30.11
C THR A 222 -15.48 -3.81 -28.58
N PHE A 223 -15.96 -2.71 -27.98
CA PHE A 223 -16.07 -2.43 -26.56
C PHE A 223 -14.76 -2.48 -25.77
N ARG A 224 -13.63 -2.52 -26.48
CA ARG A 224 -12.28 -2.51 -25.89
C ARG A 224 -11.68 -1.12 -26.05
N TRP A 225 -10.67 -0.82 -25.25
CA TRP A 225 -9.91 0.42 -25.38
C TRP A 225 -8.51 0.21 -25.99
N MET A 226 -8.04 -1.05 -26.05
CA MET A 226 -6.78 -1.43 -26.70
C MET A 226 -7.00 -2.42 -27.84
N ASN A 227 -6.18 -2.30 -28.89
CA ASN A 227 -6.12 -3.27 -29.99
C ASN A 227 -5.77 -4.68 -29.50
N VAL A 228 -4.78 -4.81 -28.61
CA VAL A 228 -4.38 -6.09 -28.00
C VAL A 228 -4.77 -6.11 -26.53
N GLN A 229 -5.52 -7.13 -26.10
CA GLN A 229 -5.97 -7.23 -24.72
C GLN A 229 -4.80 -7.71 -23.88
N ARG A 230 -4.56 -7.00 -22.79
CA ARG A 230 -3.62 -7.41 -21.75
C ARG A 230 -4.41 -7.94 -20.57
N ILE A 231 -3.88 -8.95 -19.90
CA ILE A 231 -4.48 -9.57 -18.71
C ILE A 231 -3.57 -9.43 -17.48
N ASP A 232 -2.36 -8.91 -17.69
CA ASP A 232 -1.29 -8.72 -16.70
C ASP A 232 -1.28 -7.32 -16.08
N LEU A 233 -2.33 -6.51 -16.35
CA LEU A 233 -2.51 -5.18 -15.75
C LEU A 233 -3.28 -5.30 -14.42
N TRP A 234 -3.00 -4.42 -13.47
CA TRP A 234 -3.60 -4.40 -12.11
C TRP A 234 -3.36 -5.66 -11.25
N GLN A 235 -2.32 -6.46 -11.56
CA GLN A 235 -2.05 -7.71 -10.86
C GLN A 235 -1.28 -7.51 -9.55
N GLY A 236 -2.00 -7.52 -8.43
CA GLY A 236 -1.42 -7.36 -7.09
C GLY A 236 -1.00 -5.92 -6.77
N VAL A 237 -0.39 -5.72 -5.60
CA VAL A 237 0.04 -4.39 -5.12
C VAL A 237 1.06 -3.71 -6.03
N SER A 238 1.94 -4.50 -6.66
CA SER A 238 2.97 -4.02 -7.61
C SER A 238 2.53 -4.18 -9.07
N GLY A 239 1.24 -4.37 -9.33
CA GLY A 239 0.69 -4.55 -10.67
C GLY A 239 0.88 -3.31 -11.55
N ILE A 240 1.17 -3.53 -12.83
CA ILE A 240 1.27 -2.44 -13.82
C ILE A 240 -0.05 -1.67 -13.84
N ASN A 241 0.04 -0.33 -13.86
CA ASN A 241 -1.08 0.60 -13.88
C ASN A 241 -2.03 0.52 -12.66
N ASN A 242 -1.63 -0.10 -11.53
CA ASN A 242 -2.47 -0.16 -10.32
C ASN A 242 -2.85 1.27 -9.86
N PRO A 243 -4.14 1.65 -9.88
CA PRO A 243 -4.58 3.00 -9.50
C PRO A 243 -4.76 3.17 -7.99
N CYS A 244 -4.56 2.09 -7.23
CA CYS A 244 -4.57 2.13 -5.77
C CYS A 244 -3.19 2.54 -5.23
N PRO A 245 -3.13 3.15 -4.04
CA PRO A 245 -1.85 3.53 -3.46
C PRO A 245 -0.99 2.34 -3.07
N PHE A 246 0.26 2.62 -2.73
CA PHE A 246 1.23 1.61 -2.32
C PHE A 246 0.71 0.74 -1.16
N GLY A 247 0.82 -0.59 -1.31
CA GLY A 247 0.28 -1.57 -0.35
C GLY A 247 -1.23 -1.82 -0.49
N TRP A 248 -1.88 -1.20 -1.48
CA TRP A 248 -3.28 -1.39 -1.81
C TRP A 248 -3.41 -1.80 -3.27
N ARG A 249 -4.51 -2.49 -3.58
CA ARG A 249 -4.76 -2.97 -4.94
C ARG A 249 -6.23 -2.97 -5.28
N VAL A 250 -6.51 -3.10 -6.57
CA VAL A 250 -7.85 -3.41 -7.06
C VAL A 250 -8.25 -4.81 -6.57
N PRO A 251 -9.44 -4.98 -5.99
CA PRO A 251 -9.90 -6.24 -5.42
C PRO A 251 -10.10 -7.34 -6.46
N THR A 252 -9.94 -8.59 -6.06
CA THR A 252 -10.19 -9.76 -6.88
C THR A 252 -11.68 -10.13 -6.87
N LYS A 253 -12.08 -10.98 -7.83
CA LYS A 253 -13.45 -11.49 -7.95
C LYS A 253 -13.87 -12.21 -6.66
N ASN A 254 -12.97 -13.04 -6.14
CA ASN A 254 -13.23 -13.83 -4.93
C ASN A 254 -13.42 -12.95 -3.69
N GLU A 255 -12.70 -11.81 -3.61
CA GLU A 255 -12.88 -10.86 -2.51
C GLU A 255 -14.25 -10.18 -2.58
N TRP A 256 -14.68 -9.72 -3.77
CA TRP A 256 -16.04 -9.21 -3.94
C TRP A 256 -17.11 -10.26 -3.61
N GLU A 257 -16.94 -11.50 -4.08
CA GLU A 257 -17.87 -12.60 -3.79
C GLU A 257 -17.94 -12.92 -2.29
N SER A 258 -16.80 -12.86 -1.59
CA SER A 258 -16.75 -13.07 -0.14
C SER A 258 -17.47 -11.95 0.61
N GLU A 259 -17.24 -10.69 0.23
CA GLU A 259 -17.94 -9.53 0.83
C GLU A 259 -19.45 -9.62 0.61
N MET A 260 -19.89 -9.95 -0.62
CA MET A 260 -21.31 -10.10 -0.93
C MET A 260 -21.96 -11.22 -0.11
N ALA A 261 -21.30 -12.37 0.01
CA ALA A 261 -21.81 -13.52 0.75
C ALA A 261 -21.89 -13.25 2.25
N ILE A 262 -20.82 -12.70 2.85
CA ILE A 262 -20.75 -12.43 4.29
C ILE A 262 -21.67 -11.26 4.68
N GLY A 263 -21.71 -10.22 3.85
CA GLY A 263 -22.49 -9.02 4.12
C GLY A 263 -23.97 -9.11 3.77
N GLY A 264 -24.42 -10.17 3.07
CA GLY A 264 -25.80 -10.31 2.61
C GLY A 264 -26.19 -9.23 1.58
N TRP A 265 -25.25 -8.83 0.73
CA TRP A 265 -25.42 -7.72 -0.21
C TRP A 265 -26.17 -8.15 -1.45
N THR A 266 -27.48 -8.08 -1.39
CA THR A 266 -28.42 -8.55 -2.43
C THR A 266 -28.97 -7.45 -3.33
N ASN A 267 -28.80 -6.18 -2.96
CA ASN A 267 -29.29 -5.03 -3.71
C ASN A 267 -28.57 -3.74 -3.24
N LYS A 268 -28.77 -2.63 -3.96
CA LYS A 268 -28.13 -1.35 -3.63
C LYS A 268 -28.34 -0.85 -2.20
N SER A 269 -29.48 -1.17 -1.57
CA SER A 269 -29.77 -0.75 -0.20
C SER A 269 -28.94 -1.55 0.80
N THR A 270 -28.89 -2.88 0.67
CA THR A 270 -28.07 -3.73 1.55
C THR A 270 -26.58 -3.45 1.36
N VAL A 271 -26.15 -3.18 0.13
CA VAL A 271 -24.79 -2.75 -0.21
C VAL A 271 -24.41 -1.44 0.48
N PHE A 272 -25.24 -0.39 0.34
CA PHE A 272 -24.94 0.92 0.93
C PHE A 272 -25.00 0.91 2.46
N ASN A 273 -25.86 0.08 3.05
CA ASN A 273 -25.96 -0.07 4.50
C ASN A 273 -24.78 -0.85 5.12
N SER A 274 -23.89 -1.42 4.31
CA SER A 274 -22.64 -2.03 4.78
C SER A 274 -21.68 -1.00 5.38
N PRO A 275 -20.63 -1.43 6.12
CA PRO A 275 -19.57 -0.53 6.57
C PRO A 275 -18.85 0.21 5.43
N LEU A 276 -18.80 -0.38 4.23
CA LEU A 276 -18.05 0.17 3.11
C LEU A 276 -18.74 1.37 2.41
N LYS A 277 -20.02 1.63 2.72
CA LYS A 277 -20.82 2.72 2.11
C LYS A 277 -20.68 2.78 0.59
N ILE A 278 -20.70 1.61 -0.06
CA ILE A 278 -20.55 1.50 -1.51
C ILE A 278 -21.76 2.16 -2.18
N VAL A 279 -21.49 3.10 -3.10
CA VAL A 279 -22.50 3.90 -3.79
C VAL A 279 -22.81 3.39 -5.19
N SER A 280 -24.00 3.72 -5.69
CA SER A 280 -24.49 3.48 -7.04
C SER A 280 -24.01 4.58 -8.01
N GLY A 281 -22.69 4.68 -8.19
CA GLY A 281 -22.05 5.70 -9.02
C GLY A 281 -22.18 5.51 -10.54
N GLY A 282 -22.94 4.52 -11.00
CA GLY A 282 -23.09 4.21 -12.42
C GLY A 282 -21.81 3.73 -13.10
N ARG A 283 -21.74 3.93 -14.41
CA ARG A 283 -20.64 3.51 -15.29
C ARG A 283 -20.51 4.40 -16.52
N ARG A 284 -19.46 4.17 -17.31
CA ARG A 284 -19.27 4.76 -18.65
C ARG A 284 -19.37 3.65 -19.69
N LEU A 285 -20.19 3.87 -20.72
CA LEU A 285 -20.47 2.84 -21.74
C LEU A 285 -19.28 2.70 -22.70
N ALA A 286 -18.80 1.47 -22.87
CA ALA A 286 -17.72 1.16 -23.82
C ALA A 286 -18.09 1.44 -25.29
N SER A 287 -19.39 1.51 -25.60
CA SER A 287 -19.92 1.71 -26.96
C SER A 287 -20.06 3.16 -27.37
N THR A 288 -20.18 4.09 -26.42
CA THR A 288 -20.48 5.50 -26.69
C THR A 288 -19.65 6.49 -25.87
N GLY A 289 -18.99 6.02 -24.81
CA GLY A 289 -18.38 6.89 -23.80
C GLY A 289 -19.40 7.63 -22.91
N ALA A 290 -20.71 7.41 -23.08
CA ALA A 290 -21.69 8.11 -22.26
C ALA A 290 -21.73 7.58 -20.82
N LEU A 291 -22.03 8.46 -19.86
CA LEU A 291 -22.38 8.05 -18.50
C LEU A 291 -23.74 7.36 -18.49
N ASP A 292 -23.86 6.29 -17.71
CA ASP A 292 -25.05 5.45 -17.61
C ASP A 292 -25.31 5.06 -16.14
N GLN A 293 -26.58 4.88 -15.79
CA GLN A 293 -27.04 4.35 -14.48
C GLN A 293 -26.59 5.12 -13.22
N LEU A 294 -26.30 6.41 -13.33
CA LEU A 294 -25.96 7.28 -12.19
C LEU A 294 -27.07 7.25 -11.11
N GLY A 295 -26.71 6.98 -9.86
CA GLY A 295 -27.64 6.86 -8.72
C GLY A 295 -28.53 5.61 -8.75
N TYR A 296 -28.48 4.83 -9.83
CA TYR A 296 -29.34 3.67 -10.03
C TYR A 296 -28.64 2.35 -9.74
N ALA A 297 -27.42 2.18 -10.26
CA ALA A 297 -26.63 0.96 -10.11
C ALA A 297 -25.16 1.27 -9.79
N GLY A 298 -24.47 0.30 -9.17
CA GLY A 298 -23.02 0.36 -8.97
C GLY A 298 -22.31 -0.64 -9.86
N CYS A 299 -21.20 -0.21 -10.46
CA CYS A 299 -20.30 -1.04 -11.26
C CYS A 299 -18.87 -0.89 -10.74
N TYR A 300 -18.25 -1.98 -10.29
CA TYR A 300 -16.94 -1.96 -9.63
C TYR A 300 -15.99 -2.97 -10.26
N TRP A 301 -14.79 -2.54 -10.59
CA TRP A 301 -13.82 -3.45 -11.22
C TRP A 301 -13.28 -4.52 -10.28
N SER A 302 -12.85 -5.61 -10.89
CA SER A 302 -11.96 -6.60 -10.29
C SER A 302 -10.64 -6.71 -11.04
N SER A 303 -9.56 -7.02 -10.32
CA SER A 303 -8.23 -7.33 -10.89
C SER A 303 -8.09 -8.77 -11.41
N THR A 304 -9.06 -9.66 -11.21
CA THR A 304 -8.91 -11.07 -11.60
C THR A 304 -8.71 -11.22 -13.12
N PRO A 305 -7.61 -11.84 -13.58
CA PRO A 305 -7.24 -11.87 -15.00
C PRO A 305 -8.07 -12.91 -15.78
N GLN A 306 -8.74 -12.47 -16.85
CA GLN A 306 -9.42 -13.33 -17.83
C GLN A 306 -9.46 -12.67 -19.22
N SER A 307 -9.97 -13.38 -20.24
CA SER A 307 -10.17 -12.84 -21.59
C SER A 307 -11.15 -11.67 -21.63
N GLU A 308 -12.08 -11.62 -20.67
CA GLU A 308 -12.93 -10.47 -20.36
C GLU A 308 -12.64 -9.99 -18.93
N SER A 309 -12.93 -8.73 -18.65
CA SER A 309 -12.67 -8.09 -17.36
C SER A 309 -13.85 -8.32 -16.41
N PHE A 310 -13.60 -8.84 -15.20
CA PHE A 310 -14.66 -8.98 -14.21
C PHE A 310 -15.03 -7.66 -13.56
N PHE A 311 -16.33 -7.44 -13.38
CA PHE A 311 -16.85 -6.36 -12.56
C PHE A 311 -18.01 -6.84 -11.70
N TRP A 312 -18.15 -6.24 -10.53
CA TRP A 312 -19.32 -6.38 -9.69
C TRP A 312 -20.38 -5.40 -10.15
N TYR A 313 -21.60 -5.90 -10.35
CA TYR A 313 -22.77 -5.09 -10.69
C TYR A 313 -23.88 -5.32 -9.68
N PHE A 314 -24.45 -4.23 -9.18
CA PHE A 314 -25.62 -4.27 -8.31
C PHE A 314 -26.60 -3.15 -8.62
N TRP A 315 -27.90 -3.42 -8.50
CA TRP A 315 -28.96 -2.46 -8.80
C TRP A 315 -30.09 -2.52 -7.75
N SER A 316 -31.31 -2.14 -8.14
CA SER A 316 -32.53 -2.26 -7.32
C SER A 316 -32.84 -3.72 -6.91
N ASN A 317 -34.03 -3.98 -6.36
CA ASN A 317 -34.36 -5.25 -5.70
C ASN A 317 -34.12 -6.47 -6.62
N GLY A 318 -33.02 -7.20 -6.37
CA GLY A 318 -32.81 -8.55 -6.90
C GLY A 318 -31.55 -8.81 -7.72
N GLY A 319 -30.50 -7.99 -7.64
CA GLY A 319 -29.27 -8.25 -8.37
C GLY A 319 -28.04 -7.62 -7.78
N SER A 320 -27.15 -8.46 -7.28
CA SER A 320 -25.79 -8.15 -6.86
C SER A 320 -24.93 -9.36 -7.17
N SER A 321 -24.09 -9.27 -8.20
CA SER A 321 -23.32 -10.41 -8.71
C SER A 321 -22.10 -9.97 -9.51
N MET A 322 -21.12 -10.85 -9.61
CA MET A 322 -20.00 -10.67 -10.53
C MET A 322 -20.44 -11.00 -11.96
N TYR A 323 -20.05 -10.14 -12.90
CA TYR A 323 -20.26 -10.32 -14.34
C TYR A 323 -18.95 -10.08 -15.06
N THR A 324 -18.88 -10.49 -16.33
CA THR A 324 -17.79 -10.10 -17.22
C THR A 324 -18.20 -8.88 -18.03
N ASN A 325 -17.22 -8.05 -18.36
CA ASN A 325 -17.37 -6.90 -19.23
C ASN A 325 -16.15 -6.80 -20.14
N SER A 326 -16.36 -6.14 -21.26
CA SER A 326 -15.28 -5.63 -22.08
C SER A 326 -14.39 -4.64 -21.30
N SER A 327 -13.10 -4.62 -21.62
CA SER A 327 -12.13 -3.77 -20.93
C SER A 327 -12.37 -2.28 -21.12
N GLY A 328 -13.08 -1.88 -22.18
CA GLY A 328 -13.34 -0.47 -22.52
C GLY A 328 -14.46 0.19 -21.71
N GLY A 329 -15.20 -0.57 -20.88
CA GLY A 329 -16.17 0.01 -19.96
C GLY A 329 -15.50 0.90 -18.91
N GLY A 330 -16.22 1.90 -18.40
CA GLY A 330 -15.76 2.73 -17.29
C GLY A 330 -16.45 2.31 -16.01
N ASN A 331 -15.74 1.70 -15.06
CA ASN A 331 -16.31 1.29 -13.76
C ASN A 331 -15.49 1.86 -12.61
N ALA A 332 -16.12 1.95 -11.44
CA ALA A 332 -15.49 2.49 -10.24
C ALA A 332 -14.44 1.53 -9.67
N ILE A 333 -13.50 2.08 -8.91
CA ILE A 333 -12.50 1.32 -8.17
C ILE A 333 -12.61 1.63 -6.69
N ARG A 334 -12.62 0.56 -5.89
CA ARG A 334 -12.55 0.60 -4.43
C ARG A 334 -11.37 -0.26 -4.01
N CYS A 335 -10.34 0.36 -3.43
CA CYS A 335 -9.10 -0.35 -3.12
C CYS A 335 -9.22 -1.17 -1.83
N ILE A 336 -8.59 -2.34 -1.84
CA ILE A 336 -8.45 -3.25 -0.70
C ILE A 336 -6.97 -3.33 -0.32
N LYS A 337 -6.71 -3.49 0.98
CA LYS A 337 -5.37 -3.75 1.50
C LYS A 337 -5.00 -5.22 1.35
N ASP A 338 -3.78 -5.47 0.89
CA ASP A 338 -3.16 -6.80 0.91
C ASP A 338 -2.56 -7.11 2.29
#